data_AF-A0AB35BMR2-F1
#
_entry.id   AF-A0AB35BMR2-F1
#
_cell.length_a   1.000
_cell.length_b   1.000
_cell.length_c   1.000
_cell.angle_alpha   90.00
_cell.angle_beta   90.00
_cell.angle_gamma   90.00
#
_symmetry.space_group_name_H-M   'P 1'
#
loop_
_entity.id
_entity.type
_entity.pdbx_description
1 polymer ?
#
loop_
_entity_poly.entity_id
_entity_poly.type
_entity_poly.pdbx_seq_one_letter_code
_entity_poly.pdbx_strand_id
1 'polypeptide(L)'
;MTETNAEFNARMARELYEKERPRKGRGAARNRILAGAAERLGPEWVVIDKGINASLLWTPVRWWYCAIGNTAAPNREELTVSHFPLLVPLHPGSYVFDQDGYASTRYYLGDTAVYPTSINLFDLDAGVEMVCWWALGPAMERFTLHSDRRMTELLEITFRDHLKRRPLQWPQLAGWRALYGTGDPIEVIEKMIDVLINHGGFEENLPFWQEFHDVAAVGDRVATVRWLDGQRRRVLTDLLGLPDRYVADVIDTDSQPLT
;
A
#
# COMPACT_ATOMS: atom_id res chain seq x y z
N MET A 1 -25.18 -26.83 10.03
CA MET A 1 -24.94 -25.39 9.84
C MET A 1 -23.54 -25.25 9.26
N THR A 2 -23.44 -24.72 8.05
CA THR A 2 -22.17 -24.55 7.33
C THR A 2 -21.60 -23.18 7.71
N GLU A 3 -20.37 -23.15 8.23
CA GLU A 3 -19.63 -21.92 8.52
C GLU A 3 -19.56 -21.08 7.23
N THR A 4 -19.91 -19.80 7.29
CA THR A 4 -19.80 -18.91 6.13
C THR A 4 -18.33 -18.55 5.88
N ASN A 5 -17.96 -18.26 4.62
CA ASN A 5 -16.56 -17.87 4.30
C ASN A 5 -16.07 -16.66 5.11
N ALA A 6 -16.97 -15.73 5.47
CA ALA A 6 -16.65 -14.59 6.33
C ALA A 6 -16.32 -15.02 7.77
N GLU A 7 -17.06 -15.99 8.33
CA GLU A 7 -16.81 -16.55 9.66
C GLU A 7 -15.52 -17.37 9.69
N PHE A 8 -15.26 -18.15 8.63
CA PHE A 8 -14.02 -18.89 8.46
C PHE A 8 -12.80 -17.96 8.40
N ASN A 9 -12.87 -16.90 7.58
CA ASN A 9 -11.78 -15.93 7.45
C ASN A 9 -11.56 -15.14 8.75
N ALA A 10 -12.63 -14.73 9.44
CA ALA A 10 -12.53 -14.06 10.73
C ALA A 10 -11.94 -14.97 11.82
N ARG A 11 -12.31 -16.26 11.84
CA ARG A 11 -11.74 -17.25 12.76
C ARG A 11 -10.26 -17.51 12.46
N MET A 12 -9.90 -17.69 11.19
CA MET A 12 -8.51 -17.89 10.78
C MET A 12 -7.63 -16.67 11.09
N ALA A 13 -8.13 -15.45 10.85
CA ALA A 13 -7.44 -14.22 11.23
C ALA A 13 -7.24 -14.12 12.74
N ARG A 14 -8.24 -14.54 13.54
CA ARG A 14 -8.16 -14.55 15.01
C ARG A 14 -7.22 -15.64 15.54
N GLU A 15 -7.21 -16.82 14.93
CA GLU A 15 -6.30 -17.92 15.28
C GLU A 15 -4.84 -17.63 14.90
N LEU A 16 -4.60 -16.98 13.76
CA LEU A 16 -3.29 -16.43 13.38
C LEU A 16 -2.86 -15.34 14.37
N TYR A 17 -3.74 -14.38 14.67
CA TYR A 17 -3.52 -13.33 15.64
C TYR A 17 -3.23 -13.85 17.06
N GLU A 18 -3.87 -14.94 17.48
CA GLU A 18 -3.66 -15.57 18.79
C GLU A 18 -2.39 -16.44 18.84
N LYS A 19 -2.02 -17.11 17.75
CA LYS A 19 -0.73 -17.83 17.61
C LYS A 19 0.46 -16.88 17.53
N GLU A 20 0.27 -15.69 16.99
CA GLU A 20 1.27 -14.62 16.86
C GLU A 20 1.36 -13.72 18.10
N ARG A 21 0.72 -14.09 19.21
CA ARG A 21 0.72 -13.31 20.45
C ARG A 21 2.12 -12.77 20.75
N PRO A 22 2.27 -11.44 20.92
CA PRO A 22 3.57 -10.84 21.20
C PRO A 22 4.12 -11.41 22.50
N ARG A 23 5.27 -12.09 22.41
CA ARG A 23 6.10 -12.45 23.57
C ARG A 23 6.27 -11.19 24.42
N LYS A 24 5.86 -11.26 25.69
CA LYS A 24 5.69 -10.09 26.60
C LYS A 24 6.82 -9.06 26.40
N GLY A 25 6.44 -7.80 26.10
CA GLY A 25 7.37 -6.67 26.02
C GLY A 25 7.80 -6.26 24.60
N ARG A 26 7.86 -7.18 23.61
CA ARG A 26 8.32 -6.85 22.25
C ARG A 26 7.48 -5.78 21.55
N GLY A 27 6.15 -5.94 21.55
CA GLY A 27 5.26 -4.95 20.94
C GLY A 27 5.32 -3.59 21.64
N ALA A 28 5.53 -3.57 22.96
CA ALA A 28 5.70 -2.32 23.70
C ALA A 28 7.03 -1.64 23.35
N ALA A 29 8.11 -2.41 23.23
CA ALA A 29 9.41 -1.89 22.82
C ALA A 29 9.38 -1.35 21.39
N ARG A 30 8.71 -2.07 20.47
CA ARG A 30 8.45 -1.60 19.10
C ARG A 30 7.72 -0.27 19.08
N ASN A 31 6.62 -0.14 19.83
CA ASN A 31 5.88 1.12 19.92
C ASN A 31 6.79 2.27 20.39
N ARG A 32 7.67 2.03 21.38
CA ARG A 32 8.61 3.05 21.88
C ARG A 32 9.64 3.43 20.84
N ILE A 33 10.22 2.47 20.13
CA ILE A 33 11.17 2.72 19.04
C ILE A 33 10.51 3.56 17.94
N LEU A 34 9.29 3.19 17.50
CA LEU A 34 8.60 3.95 16.46
C LEU A 34 8.18 5.34 16.93
N ALA A 35 7.74 5.50 18.18
CA ALA A 35 7.41 6.80 18.74
C ALA A 35 8.64 7.71 18.81
N GLY A 36 9.77 7.19 19.28
CA GLY A 36 11.03 7.94 19.30
C GLY A 36 11.53 8.30 17.90
N ALA A 37 11.35 7.41 16.93
CA ALA A 37 11.68 7.69 15.53
C ALA A 37 10.79 8.78 14.93
N ALA A 38 9.47 8.70 15.15
CA ALA A 38 8.51 9.71 14.69
C ALA A 38 8.85 11.10 15.28
N GLU A 39 9.17 11.17 16.57
CA GLU A 39 9.57 12.42 17.22
C GLU A 39 10.84 13.02 16.59
N ARG A 40 11.85 12.19 16.28
CA ARG A 40 13.10 12.65 15.64
C ARG A 40 12.92 13.05 14.18
N LEU A 41 12.07 12.34 13.43
CA LEU A 41 11.85 12.55 12.00
C LEU A 41 10.93 13.73 11.71
N GLY A 42 10.07 14.09 12.66
CA GLY A 42 9.18 15.24 12.56
C GLY A 42 7.76 14.90 12.06
N PRO A 43 6.96 15.93 11.76
CA PRO A 43 5.49 15.80 11.65
C PRO A 43 5.00 14.99 10.45
N GLU A 44 5.86 14.76 9.46
CA GLU A 44 5.55 13.94 8.28
C GLU A 44 5.53 12.44 8.61
N TRP A 45 6.05 12.03 9.77
CA TRP A 45 6.11 10.62 10.17
C TRP A 45 5.26 10.37 11.40
N VAL A 46 4.29 9.47 11.28
CA VAL A 46 3.35 9.17 12.35
C VAL A 46 3.30 7.67 12.62
N VAL A 47 3.15 7.31 13.90
CA VAL A 47 2.94 5.92 14.27
C VAL A 47 1.47 5.56 14.09
N ILE A 48 1.23 4.48 13.37
CA ILE A 48 -0.08 3.86 13.20
C ILE A 48 -0.07 2.44 13.79
N ASP A 49 -1.27 1.92 14.07
CA ASP A 49 -1.48 0.65 14.74
C ASP A 49 -0.79 0.55 16.12
N LYS A 50 -0.64 -0.67 16.65
CA LYS A 50 -0.01 -0.92 17.95
C LYS A 50 0.61 -2.30 18.03
N GLY A 51 1.62 -2.41 18.90
CA GLY A 51 2.24 -3.69 19.22
C GLY A 51 3.17 -4.15 18.11
N ILE A 52 3.09 -5.41 17.71
CA ILE A 52 3.96 -5.96 16.66
C ILE A 52 3.58 -5.45 15.26
N ASN A 53 2.33 -5.03 15.07
CA ASN A 53 1.82 -4.49 13.81
C ASN A 53 2.05 -2.97 13.68
N ALA A 54 2.60 -2.32 14.71
CA ALA A 54 2.85 -0.89 14.66
C ALA A 54 3.81 -0.55 13.52
N SER A 55 3.46 0.49 12.77
CA SER A 55 4.18 0.95 11.59
C SER A 55 4.38 2.45 11.64
N LEU A 56 5.43 2.93 10.97
CA LEU A 56 5.72 4.34 10.80
C LEU A 56 5.25 4.77 9.40
N LEU A 57 4.18 5.55 9.35
CA LEU A 57 3.54 6.02 8.12
C LEU A 57 4.10 7.39 7.72
N TRP A 58 4.39 7.56 6.43
CA TRP A 58 4.74 8.84 5.84
C TRP A 58 3.48 9.60 5.40
N THR A 59 3.39 10.86 5.80
CA THR A 59 2.21 11.72 5.70
C THR A 59 2.57 13.12 5.19
N PRO A 60 1.63 13.85 4.55
CA PRO A 60 0.25 13.45 4.29
C PRO A 60 0.13 12.39 3.18
N VAL A 61 -0.74 11.40 3.38
CA VAL A 61 -0.95 10.30 2.43
C VAL A 61 -1.66 10.83 1.18
N ARG A 62 -1.01 10.65 0.02
CA ARG A 62 -1.55 10.99 -1.30
C ARG A 62 -2.11 9.72 -1.98
N TRP A 63 -1.74 9.43 -3.23
CA TRP A 63 -2.12 8.23 -3.96
C TRP A 63 -1.34 6.97 -3.60
N TRP A 64 -0.30 7.11 -2.77
CA TRP A 64 0.52 6.00 -2.30
C TRP A 64 0.47 5.90 -0.77
N TYR A 65 0.21 4.70 -0.28
CA TYR A 65 0.40 4.33 1.10
C TYR A 65 1.87 3.92 1.31
N CYS A 66 2.60 4.70 2.11
CA CYS A 66 4.04 4.57 2.31
C CYS A 66 4.36 4.41 3.79
N ALA A 67 4.75 3.21 4.23
CA ALA A 67 5.00 2.95 5.65
C ALA A 67 6.20 2.02 5.87
N ILE A 68 6.79 2.10 7.07
CA ILE A 68 7.86 1.23 7.54
C ILE A 68 7.31 0.38 8.67
N GLY A 69 7.20 -0.92 8.41
CA GLY A 69 6.63 -1.91 9.31
C GLY A 69 7.68 -2.88 9.84
N ASN A 70 7.19 -4.01 10.33
CA ASN A 70 8.00 -5.18 10.68
C ASN A 70 7.52 -6.37 9.84
N THR A 71 8.37 -7.37 9.64
CA THR A 71 7.89 -8.64 9.07
C THR A 71 6.88 -9.28 10.03
N ALA A 72 5.84 -9.90 9.48
CA ALA A 72 4.92 -10.73 10.26
C ALA A 72 5.59 -12.05 10.73
N ALA A 73 6.80 -12.35 10.25
CA ALA A 73 7.49 -13.59 10.57
C ALA A 73 7.95 -13.60 12.04
N PRO A 74 7.58 -14.62 12.83
CA PRO A 74 7.94 -14.68 14.24
C PRO A 74 9.46 -14.66 14.44
N ASN A 75 9.95 -13.70 15.24
CA ASN A 75 11.36 -13.53 15.65
C ASN A 75 12.33 -12.97 14.59
N ARG A 76 11.84 -12.56 13.42
CA ARG A 76 12.61 -11.72 12.50
C ARG A 76 12.24 -10.28 12.80
N GLU A 77 12.95 -9.67 13.75
CA GLU A 77 12.84 -8.25 14.06
C GLU A 77 13.41 -7.46 12.88
N GLU A 78 12.73 -7.46 11.74
CA GLU A 78 13.23 -6.98 10.45
C GLU A 78 12.31 -5.89 9.89
N LEU A 79 12.89 -4.76 9.47
CA LEU A 79 12.14 -3.66 8.89
C LEU A 79 11.58 -4.04 7.51
N THR A 80 10.30 -3.77 7.32
CA THR A 80 9.63 -3.90 6.02
C THR A 80 9.20 -2.54 5.52
N VAL A 81 9.04 -2.40 4.21
CA VAL A 81 8.53 -1.18 3.59
C VAL A 81 7.28 -1.50 2.80
N SER A 82 6.20 -0.86 3.19
CA SER A 82 4.92 -0.82 2.51
C SER A 82 4.92 0.33 1.51
N HIS A 83 4.69 0.05 0.23
CA HIS A 83 4.55 1.05 -0.81
C HIS A 83 3.46 0.60 -1.79
N PHE A 84 2.22 1.03 -1.56
CA PHE A 84 1.03 0.54 -2.26
C PHE A 84 0.23 1.67 -2.91
N PRO A 85 -0.24 1.51 -4.15
CA PRO A 85 -1.13 2.47 -4.78
C PRO A 85 -2.52 2.38 -4.16
N LEU A 86 -3.16 3.52 -3.91
CA LEU A 86 -4.51 3.63 -3.35
C LEU A 86 -5.58 3.81 -4.45
N LEU A 87 -5.37 3.13 -5.58
CA LEU A 87 -6.20 3.20 -6.79
C LEU A 87 -6.80 1.84 -7.18
N VAL A 88 -6.65 0.88 -6.27
CA VAL A 88 -7.09 -0.51 -6.38
C VAL A 88 -7.74 -0.87 -5.05
N PRO A 89 -8.61 -1.90 -5.01
CA PRO A 89 -9.18 -2.32 -3.75
C PRO A 89 -8.05 -2.84 -2.84
N LEU A 90 -7.99 -2.33 -1.60
CA LEU A 90 -7.01 -2.74 -0.61
C LEU A 90 -7.68 -3.57 0.48
N HIS A 91 -7.08 -4.72 0.81
CA HIS A 91 -7.53 -5.57 1.91
C HIS A 91 -6.72 -5.34 3.19
N PRO A 92 -7.35 -5.51 4.37
CA PRO A 92 -6.62 -5.55 5.62
C PRO A 92 -5.57 -6.67 5.59
N GLY A 93 -4.30 -6.32 5.78
CA GLY A 93 -3.17 -7.26 5.75
C GLY A 93 -2.43 -7.35 4.41
N SER A 94 -2.96 -6.77 3.33
CA SER A 94 -2.25 -6.70 2.03
C SER A 94 -1.16 -5.62 1.98
N TYR A 95 -0.99 -4.83 3.06
CA TYR A 95 -0.09 -3.69 3.12
C TYR A 95 1.38 -4.05 3.29
N VAL A 96 1.75 -5.33 3.35
CA VAL A 96 3.16 -5.72 3.51
C VAL A 96 3.68 -6.15 2.15
N PHE A 97 4.43 -5.26 1.50
CA PHE A 97 5.37 -5.76 0.50
C PHE A 97 6.49 -6.42 1.28
N ASP A 98 6.59 -7.74 1.12
CA ASP A 98 7.77 -8.47 1.55
C ASP A 98 9.01 -7.86 0.88
N GLN A 99 10.14 -7.85 1.59
CA GLN A 99 11.40 -7.22 1.16
C GLN A 99 11.86 -7.70 -0.22
N ASP A 100 11.50 -8.92 -0.60
CA ASP A 100 11.81 -9.52 -1.90
C ASP A 100 11.39 -8.62 -3.08
N GLY A 101 10.32 -7.84 -2.94
CA GLY A 101 9.90 -6.85 -3.94
C GLY A 101 10.87 -5.67 -4.10
N TYR A 102 11.49 -5.19 -3.00
CA TYR A 102 12.47 -4.10 -3.05
C TYR A 102 13.82 -4.58 -3.56
N ALA A 103 14.30 -5.72 -3.03
CA ALA A 103 15.55 -6.32 -3.46
C ALA A 103 15.52 -6.70 -4.95
N SER A 104 14.39 -7.23 -5.44
CA SER A 104 14.21 -7.48 -6.88
C SER A 104 14.16 -6.19 -7.71
N THR A 105 13.49 -5.14 -7.23
CA THR A 105 13.45 -3.84 -7.93
C THR A 105 14.86 -3.25 -8.08
N ARG A 106 15.70 -3.33 -7.03
CA ARG A 106 17.10 -2.90 -7.10
C ARG A 106 18.00 -3.80 -7.94
N TYR A 107 17.79 -5.11 -7.91
CA TYR A 107 18.45 -6.05 -8.82
C TYR A 107 18.22 -5.65 -10.28
N TYR A 108 17.00 -5.26 -10.64
CA TYR A 108 16.69 -4.76 -11.99
C TYR A 108 17.32 -3.39 -12.30
N LEU A 109 17.64 -2.60 -11.28
CA LEU A 109 18.30 -1.28 -11.40
C LEU A 109 19.84 -1.35 -11.26
N GLY A 110 20.40 -2.55 -11.06
CA GLY A 110 21.85 -2.75 -10.92
C GLY A 110 22.43 -2.36 -9.56
N ASP A 111 21.58 -2.11 -8.56
CA ASP A 111 21.99 -1.78 -7.19
C ASP A 111 22.02 -3.05 -6.33
N THR A 112 23.18 -3.37 -5.77
CA THR A 112 23.43 -4.58 -4.96
C THR A 112 23.62 -4.29 -3.48
N ALA A 113 23.40 -3.03 -3.03
CA ALA A 113 23.61 -2.68 -1.63
C ALA A 113 22.61 -3.43 -0.72
N VAL A 114 23.15 -4.22 0.21
CA VAL A 114 22.38 -4.91 1.25
C VAL A 114 22.32 -4.00 2.47
N TYR A 115 21.11 -3.57 2.84
CA TYR A 115 20.91 -2.76 4.03
C TYR A 115 20.64 -3.64 5.26
N PRO A 116 21.11 -3.23 6.45
CA PRO A 116 20.75 -3.93 7.68
C PRO A 116 19.25 -3.77 7.91
N THR A 117 18.53 -4.88 7.92
CA THR A 117 17.07 -4.88 8.11
C THR A 117 16.71 -5.18 9.56
N SER A 118 17.59 -5.88 10.28
CA SER A 118 17.37 -6.27 11.66
C SER A 118 17.42 -5.07 12.60
N ILE A 119 16.43 -4.99 13.50
CA ILE A 119 16.39 -4.05 14.61
C ILE A 119 16.57 -4.83 15.91
N ASN A 120 17.26 -4.22 16.88
CA ASN A 120 17.27 -4.75 18.23
C ASN A 120 16.14 -4.08 19.01
N LEU A 121 15.07 -4.82 19.30
CA LEU A 121 13.95 -4.27 20.07
C LEU A 121 14.30 -3.92 21.52
N PHE A 122 15.41 -4.42 22.07
CA PHE A 122 15.79 -4.24 23.47
C PHE A 122 16.85 -3.15 23.67
N ASP A 123 17.42 -2.62 22.59
CA ASP A 123 18.23 -1.41 22.58
C ASP A 123 17.42 -0.29 21.92
N LEU A 124 16.75 0.52 22.76
CA LEU A 124 15.79 1.52 22.27
C LEU A 124 16.47 2.60 21.43
N ASP A 125 17.65 3.07 21.85
CA ASP A 125 18.36 4.15 21.15
C ASP A 125 18.88 3.67 19.81
N ALA A 126 19.53 2.49 19.77
CA ALA A 126 19.97 1.90 18.50
C ALA A 126 18.79 1.55 17.58
N GLY A 127 17.68 1.08 18.16
CA GLY A 127 16.44 0.80 17.42
C GLY A 127 15.85 2.06 16.80
N VAL A 128 15.77 3.16 17.54
CA VAL A 128 15.31 4.47 17.03
C VAL A 128 16.21 4.96 15.91
N GLU A 129 17.54 4.92 16.10
CA GLU A 129 18.50 5.33 15.10
C GLU A 129 18.38 4.52 13.80
N MET A 130 18.24 3.20 13.93
CA MET A 130 18.06 2.31 12.77
C MET A 130 16.78 2.65 11.99
N VAL A 131 15.66 2.87 12.69
CA VAL A 131 14.39 3.25 12.03
C VAL A 131 14.51 4.62 11.36
N CYS A 132 15.11 5.61 12.02
CA CYS A 132 15.33 6.93 11.42
C CYS A 132 16.22 6.85 10.17
N TRP A 133 17.32 6.09 10.24
CA TRP A 133 18.21 5.89 9.10
C TRP A 133 17.49 5.19 7.93
N TRP A 134 16.67 4.18 8.22
CA TRP A 134 15.82 3.54 7.20
C TRP A 134 14.83 4.51 6.57
N ALA A 135 14.16 5.32 7.39
CA ALA A 135 13.16 6.28 6.95
C ALA A 135 13.75 7.35 6.02
N LEU A 136 14.94 7.87 6.35
CA LEU A 136 15.60 8.93 5.58
C LEU A 136 16.38 8.40 4.36
N GLY A 137 16.75 7.13 4.33
CA GLY A 137 17.49 6.51 3.24
C GLY A 137 16.65 5.49 2.46
N PRO A 138 16.81 4.18 2.72
CA PRO A 138 16.21 3.11 1.92
C PRO A 138 14.71 3.27 1.63
N ALA A 139 13.91 3.64 2.65
CA ALA A 139 12.47 3.79 2.48
C ALA A 139 12.12 5.00 1.62
N MET A 140 12.73 6.17 1.87
CA MET A 140 12.47 7.38 1.09
C MET A 140 12.90 7.22 -0.36
N GLU A 141 14.05 6.58 -0.60
CA GLU A 141 14.47 6.24 -1.96
C GLU A 141 13.42 5.39 -2.66
N ARG A 142 12.86 4.37 -1.98
CA ARG A 142 11.77 3.57 -2.55
C ARG A 142 10.52 4.40 -2.84
N PHE A 143 10.10 5.24 -1.90
CA PHE A 143 8.89 6.06 -2.02
C PHE A 143 8.99 7.06 -3.17
N THR A 144 10.21 7.54 -3.46
CA THR A 144 10.48 8.53 -4.51
C THR A 144 10.86 7.92 -5.86
N LEU A 145 11.37 6.69 -5.88
CA LEU A 145 11.73 5.97 -7.10
C LEU A 145 10.54 5.79 -8.05
N HIS A 146 9.35 5.62 -7.48
CA HIS A 146 8.10 5.38 -8.18
C HIS A 146 7.24 6.64 -8.22
N SER A 147 7.61 7.63 -9.05
CA SER A 147 6.65 8.71 -9.36
C SER A 147 5.42 8.11 -10.05
N ASP A 148 4.24 8.68 -9.78
CA ASP A 148 2.97 8.29 -10.42
C ASP A 148 3.11 8.20 -11.95
N ARG A 149 3.78 9.19 -12.55
CA ARG A 149 4.06 9.25 -13.99
C ARG A 149 4.92 8.09 -14.49
N ARG A 150 6.07 7.85 -13.83
CA ARG A 150 6.97 6.73 -14.19
C ARG A 150 6.27 5.37 -14.07
N MET A 151 5.46 5.18 -13.03
CA MET A 151 4.68 3.96 -12.87
C MET A 151 3.63 3.82 -13.96
N THR A 152 2.94 4.90 -14.31
CA THR A 152 1.98 4.92 -15.42
C THR A 152 2.65 4.52 -16.73
N GLU A 153 3.77 5.16 -17.08
CA GLU A 153 4.52 4.86 -18.32
C GLU A 153 4.98 3.39 -18.39
N LEU A 154 5.52 2.86 -17.28
CA LEU A 154 5.92 1.45 -17.19
C LEU A 154 4.73 0.50 -17.37
N LEU A 155 3.60 0.80 -16.71
CA LEU A 155 2.40 -0.02 -16.80
C LEU A 155 1.77 0.02 -18.19
N GLU A 156 1.76 1.18 -18.86
CA GLU A 156 1.31 1.31 -20.26
C GLU A 156 2.15 0.47 -21.22
N ILE A 157 3.49 0.44 -21.05
CA ILE A 157 4.37 -0.42 -21.84
C ILE A 157 4.02 -1.89 -21.58
N THR A 158 3.98 -2.31 -20.31
CA THR A 158 3.71 -3.72 -19.98
C THR A 158 2.31 -4.19 -20.38
N PHE A 159 1.31 -3.31 -20.34
CA PHE A 159 -0.06 -3.61 -20.74
C PHE A 159 -0.15 -3.80 -22.26
N ARG A 160 0.47 -2.90 -23.04
CA ARG A 160 0.56 -2.99 -24.52
C ARG A 160 1.33 -4.19 -24.99
N ASP A 161 2.47 -4.49 -24.36
CA ASP A 161 3.34 -5.59 -24.79
C ASP A 161 2.77 -6.99 -24.45
N HIS A 162 1.59 -7.05 -23.79
CA HIS A 162 0.87 -8.27 -23.40
C HIS A 162 1.75 -9.33 -22.73
N LEU A 163 2.90 -8.91 -22.17
CA LEU A 163 3.91 -9.85 -21.73
C LEU A 163 3.28 -10.72 -20.63
N LYS A 164 3.40 -12.04 -20.82
CA LYS A 164 2.87 -13.15 -19.98
C LYS A 164 3.26 -13.09 -18.50
N ARG A 165 3.85 -11.99 -18.03
CA ARG A 165 4.35 -11.78 -16.68
C ARG A 165 3.36 -10.92 -15.89
N ARG A 166 2.50 -11.64 -15.15
CA ARG A 166 1.79 -11.19 -13.94
C ARG A 166 0.75 -10.08 -14.14
N PRO A 167 -0.52 -10.46 -14.45
CA PRO A 167 -1.68 -9.56 -14.41
C PRO A 167 -1.83 -8.76 -13.10
N LEU A 168 -1.20 -9.20 -12.01
CA LEU A 168 -1.30 -8.62 -10.66
C LEU A 168 -0.86 -7.14 -10.55
N GLN A 169 -0.10 -6.59 -11.52
CA GLN A 169 0.30 -5.17 -11.49
C GLN A 169 -0.52 -4.27 -12.42
N TRP A 170 -1.34 -4.83 -13.32
CA TRP A 170 -2.23 -4.05 -14.18
C TRP A 170 -3.42 -3.36 -13.51
N PRO A 171 -3.97 -3.81 -12.36
CA PRO A 171 -5.18 -3.20 -11.83
C PRO A 171 -4.99 -1.71 -11.51
N GLN A 172 -3.80 -1.32 -11.05
CA GLN A 172 -3.47 0.08 -10.79
C GLN A 172 -3.46 0.96 -12.06
N LEU A 173 -3.27 0.39 -13.26
CA LEU A 173 -3.24 1.16 -14.52
C LEU A 173 -4.59 1.84 -14.82
N ALA A 174 -5.72 1.22 -14.45
CA ALA A 174 -7.04 1.84 -14.62
C ALA A 174 -7.12 3.18 -13.87
N GLY A 175 -6.70 3.20 -12.61
CA GLY A 175 -6.65 4.42 -11.81
C GLY A 175 -5.65 5.44 -12.35
N TRP A 176 -4.47 4.99 -12.81
CA TRP A 176 -3.48 5.87 -13.42
C TRP A 176 -3.95 6.51 -14.72
N ARG A 177 -4.64 5.76 -15.59
CA ARG A 177 -5.27 6.28 -16.81
C ARG A 177 -6.32 7.33 -16.49
N ALA A 178 -7.17 7.09 -15.48
CA ALA A 178 -8.12 8.10 -15.01
C ALA A 178 -7.43 9.36 -14.48
N LEU A 179 -6.32 9.22 -13.74
CA LEU A 179 -5.59 10.35 -13.17
C LEU A 179 -4.77 11.14 -14.20
N TYR A 180 -4.21 10.51 -15.23
CA TYR A 180 -3.26 11.16 -16.15
C TYR A 180 -3.73 11.25 -17.61
N GLY A 181 -4.84 10.59 -17.97
CA GLY A 181 -5.37 10.61 -19.34
C GLY A 181 -4.48 9.90 -20.36
N THR A 182 -3.73 8.87 -19.95
CA THR A 182 -2.79 8.14 -20.83
C THR A 182 -3.47 7.10 -21.71
N GLY A 183 -4.76 6.84 -21.51
CA GLY A 183 -5.57 5.88 -22.25
C GLY A 183 -6.96 5.74 -21.62
N ASP A 184 -7.80 4.86 -22.19
CA ASP A 184 -9.12 4.56 -21.64
C ASP A 184 -8.99 3.63 -20.42
N PRO A 185 -9.46 4.03 -19.22
CA PRO A 185 -9.47 3.15 -18.06
C PRO A 185 -10.38 1.92 -18.23
N ILE A 186 -11.46 2.00 -19.04
CA ILE A 186 -12.45 0.93 -19.22
C ILE A 186 -11.78 -0.35 -19.74
N GLU A 187 -10.87 -0.25 -20.70
CA GLU A 187 -10.13 -1.39 -21.26
C GLU A 187 -9.43 -2.23 -20.18
N VAL A 188 -8.89 -1.57 -19.16
CA VAL A 188 -8.20 -2.24 -18.05
C VAL A 188 -9.21 -2.81 -17.07
N ILE A 189 -10.29 -2.07 -16.79
CA ILE A 189 -11.34 -2.49 -15.85
C ILE A 189 -12.05 -3.74 -16.35
N GLU A 190 -12.48 -3.77 -17.61
CA GLU A 190 -13.14 -4.93 -18.22
C GLU A 190 -12.24 -6.17 -18.14
N LYS A 191 -10.95 -6.01 -18.44
CA LYS A 191 -9.98 -7.10 -18.33
C LYS A 191 -9.80 -7.59 -16.90
N MET A 192 -9.87 -6.70 -15.90
CA MET A 192 -9.83 -7.08 -14.49
C MET A 192 -11.09 -7.84 -14.07
N ILE A 193 -12.26 -7.39 -14.51
CA ILE A 193 -13.53 -8.10 -14.29
C ILE A 193 -13.46 -9.51 -14.89
N ASP A 194 -13.00 -9.63 -16.15
CA ASP A 194 -12.82 -10.91 -16.82
C ASP A 194 -11.86 -11.83 -16.05
N VAL A 195 -10.75 -11.30 -15.53
CA VAL A 195 -9.80 -12.09 -14.73
C VAL A 195 -10.46 -12.60 -13.45
N LEU A 196 -11.18 -11.74 -12.72
CA LEU A 196 -11.84 -12.12 -11.47
C LEU A 196 -12.93 -13.16 -11.69
N ILE A 197 -13.72 -13.04 -12.76
CA ILE A 197 -14.79 -13.99 -13.11
C ILE A 197 -14.21 -15.34 -13.56
N ASN A 198 -13.19 -15.32 -14.43
CA ASN A 198 -12.75 -16.54 -15.14
C ASN A 198 -11.59 -17.28 -14.45
N HIS A 199 -10.78 -16.60 -13.66
CA HIS A 199 -9.61 -17.20 -13.01
C HIS A 199 -9.76 -17.39 -11.51
N GLY A 200 -10.77 -16.77 -10.90
CA GLY A 200 -11.06 -16.85 -9.47
C GLY A 200 -9.97 -16.22 -8.60
N GLY A 201 -10.26 -16.13 -7.30
CA GLY A 201 -9.42 -15.44 -6.33
C GLY A 201 -9.72 -13.95 -6.29
N PHE A 202 -9.93 -13.43 -5.07
CA PHE A 202 -10.31 -12.04 -4.81
C PHE A 202 -11.70 -11.62 -5.36
N GLU A 203 -12.68 -12.51 -5.35
CA GLU A 203 -14.07 -12.23 -5.76
C GLU A 203 -14.67 -11.07 -4.95
N GLU A 204 -14.21 -10.87 -3.72
CA GLU A 204 -14.55 -9.73 -2.87
C GLU A 204 -14.18 -8.36 -3.47
N ASN A 205 -13.29 -8.33 -4.47
CA ASN A 205 -12.91 -7.12 -5.20
C ASN A 205 -13.82 -6.82 -6.40
N LEU A 206 -14.64 -7.77 -6.84
CA LEU A 206 -15.50 -7.61 -8.01
C LEU A 206 -16.45 -6.39 -7.90
N PRO A 207 -17.08 -6.11 -6.74
CA PRO A 207 -17.93 -4.92 -6.59
C PRO A 207 -17.19 -3.61 -6.84
N PHE A 208 -15.93 -3.49 -6.40
CA PHE A 208 -15.11 -2.30 -6.66
C PHE A 208 -14.91 -2.11 -8.17
N TRP A 209 -14.58 -3.17 -8.91
CA TRP A 209 -14.31 -3.07 -10.34
C TRP A 209 -15.58 -2.79 -11.15
N GLN A 210 -16.72 -3.34 -10.74
CA GLN A 210 -18.02 -3.04 -11.35
C GLN A 210 -18.42 -1.58 -11.13
N GLU A 211 -18.28 -1.06 -9.90
CA GLU A 211 -18.57 0.34 -9.62
C GLU A 211 -17.60 1.29 -10.36
N PHE A 212 -16.31 0.92 -10.44
CA PHE A 212 -15.34 1.69 -11.23
C PHE A 212 -15.71 1.72 -12.71
N HIS A 213 -16.12 0.57 -13.26
CA HIS A 213 -16.61 0.49 -14.64
C HIS A 213 -17.78 1.46 -14.87
N ASP A 214 -18.80 1.40 -14.02
CA ASP A 214 -20.02 2.20 -14.17
C ASP A 214 -19.74 3.70 -14.11
N VAL A 215 -18.85 4.13 -13.21
CA VAL A 215 -18.43 5.53 -13.10
C VAL A 215 -17.61 5.97 -14.33
N ALA A 216 -16.66 5.15 -14.77
CA ALA A 216 -15.81 5.45 -15.92
C ALA A 216 -16.61 5.48 -17.24
N ALA A 217 -17.62 4.62 -17.40
CA ALA A 217 -18.47 4.51 -18.58
C ALA A 217 -19.29 5.79 -18.87
N VAL A 218 -19.50 6.65 -17.86
CA VAL A 218 -20.12 7.97 -18.05
C VAL A 218 -19.23 8.90 -18.90
N GLY A 219 -17.91 8.65 -18.95
CA GLY A 219 -16.95 9.45 -19.72
C GLY A 219 -16.52 10.76 -19.06
N ASP A 220 -16.97 11.04 -17.82
CA ASP A 220 -16.50 12.18 -17.03
C ASP A 220 -15.27 11.77 -16.20
N ARG A 221 -14.09 12.16 -16.69
CA ARG A 221 -12.81 11.91 -16.01
C ARG A 221 -12.75 12.58 -14.63
N VAL A 222 -13.30 13.78 -14.46
CA VAL A 222 -13.25 14.49 -13.17
C VAL A 222 -14.12 13.77 -12.15
N ALA A 223 -15.32 13.32 -12.55
CA ALA A 223 -16.16 12.49 -11.71
C ALA A 223 -15.48 11.17 -11.34
N THR A 224 -14.80 10.54 -12.29
CA THR A 224 -14.04 9.31 -12.08
C THR A 224 -12.90 9.51 -11.07
N VAL A 225 -12.12 10.58 -11.18
CA VAL A 225 -11.04 10.90 -10.23
C VAL A 225 -11.58 11.24 -8.85
N ARG A 226 -12.71 11.95 -8.77
CA ARG A 226 -13.41 12.22 -7.49
C ARG A 226 -13.88 10.94 -6.82
N TRP A 227 -14.42 10.00 -7.60
CA TRP A 227 -14.80 8.69 -7.09
C TRP A 227 -13.59 7.92 -6.56
N LEU A 228 -12.48 7.88 -7.30
CA LEU A 228 -11.22 7.25 -6.86
C LEU A 228 -10.69 7.87 -5.56
N ASP A 229 -10.71 9.20 -5.41
CA ASP A 229 -10.33 9.85 -4.14
C ASP A 229 -11.29 9.47 -3.01
N GLY A 230 -12.59 9.35 -3.28
CA GLY A 230 -13.57 8.85 -2.34
C GLY A 230 -13.24 7.44 -1.84
N GLN A 231 -12.88 6.53 -2.76
CA GLN A 231 -12.46 5.17 -2.40
C GLN A 231 -11.16 5.17 -1.59
N ARG A 232 -10.17 5.97 -2.01
CA ARG A 232 -8.92 6.17 -1.27
C ARG A 232 -9.16 6.65 0.15
N ARG A 233 -9.99 7.68 0.33
CA ARG A 233 -10.32 8.24 1.64
C ARG A 233 -11.01 7.20 2.51
N ARG A 234 -12.02 6.48 2.00
CA ARG A 234 -12.68 5.37 2.72
C ARG A 234 -11.67 4.32 3.20
N VAL A 235 -10.72 3.93 2.36
CA VAL A 235 -9.67 2.99 2.77
C VAL A 235 -8.80 3.57 3.89
N LEU A 236 -8.37 4.82 3.79
CA LEU A 236 -7.52 5.44 4.81
C LEU A 236 -8.27 5.68 6.13
N THR A 237 -9.52 6.14 6.08
CA THR A 237 -10.30 6.51 7.28
C THR A 237 -11.03 5.33 7.87
N ASP A 238 -11.77 4.57 7.06
CA ASP A 238 -12.71 3.56 7.56
C ASP A 238 -11.99 2.24 7.83
N LEU A 239 -11.04 1.87 6.96
CA LEU A 239 -10.31 0.61 7.09
C LEU A 239 -9.04 0.77 7.94
N LEU A 240 -8.28 1.86 7.77
CA LEU A 240 -7.03 2.09 8.49
C LEU A 240 -7.16 3.02 9.71
N GLY A 241 -8.30 3.68 9.90
CA GLY A 241 -8.52 4.55 11.06
C GLY A 241 -7.63 5.80 11.07
N LEU A 242 -7.08 6.23 9.93
CA LEU A 242 -6.27 7.45 9.88
C LEU A 242 -7.16 8.68 10.10
N PRO A 243 -6.77 9.60 10.99
CA PRO A 243 -7.37 10.93 11.07
C PRO A 243 -7.22 11.70 9.75
N ASP A 244 -8.26 12.42 9.34
CA ASP A 244 -8.30 13.21 8.09
C ASP A 244 -7.10 14.16 7.92
N ARG A 245 -6.56 14.70 9.02
CA ARG A 245 -5.38 15.58 8.98
C ARG A 245 -4.12 14.95 8.36
N TYR A 246 -4.07 13.62 8.28
CA TYR A 246 -2.97 12.88 7.64
C TYR A 246 -3.29 12.47 6.19
N VAL A 247 -4.48 12.78 5.69
CA VAL A 247 -4.91 12.48 4.33
C VAL A 247 -4.79 13.75 3.50
N ALA A 248 -3.94 13.72 2.48
CA ALA A 248 -3.74 14.88 1.61
C ALA A 248 -5.02 15.17 0.82
N ASP A 249 -5.27 16.46 0.56
CA ASP A 249 -6.12 16.84 -0.57
C ASP A 249 -5.31 16.71 -1.86
N VAL A 250 -5.81 15.89 -2.78
CA VAL A 250 -5.10 15.48 -3.99
C VAL A 250 -5.83 15.88 -5.27
N ILE A 251 -7.07 16.32 -5.15
CA ILE A 251 -7.85 16.85 -6.27
C ILE A 251 -7.63 18.35 -6.29
N ASP A 252 -6.78 18.82 -7.19
CA ASP A 252 -6.63 20.24 -7.44
C ASP A 252 -7.88 20.75 -8.16
N THR A 253 -8.79 21.37 -7.41
CA THR A 253 -10.08 21.85 -7.93
C THR A 253 -9.95 23.12 -8.80
N ASP A 254 -8.76 23.71 -8.88
CA ASP A 254 -8.46 24.90 -9.67
C ASP A 254 -7.76 24.61 -11.01
N SER A 255 -7.42 23.35 -11.28
CA SER A 255 -6.86 22.94 -12.57
C SER A 255 -8.00 22.64 -13.56
N GLN A 256 -8.15 23.54 -14.55
CA GLN A 256 -9.10 23.60 -15.67
C GLN A 256 -9.59 22.25 -16.25
N PRO A 257 -10.77 22.22 -16.94
CA PRO A 257 -11.23 21.02 -17.63
C PRO A 257 -10.12 20.50 -18.53
N LEU A 258 -9.71 19.26 -18.25
CA LEU A 258 -8.73 18.53 -19.06
C LEU A 258 -9.42 18.23 -20.38
N THR A 259 -9.22 19.12 -21.35
CA THR A 259 -9.63 18.98 -22.75
C THR A 259 -8.98 17.79 -23.41
#